data_AF-A0A382RPV3-F1
#
_entry.id   AF-A0A382RPV3-F1
#
_cell.length_a   1.000
_cell.length_b   1.000
_cell.length_c   1.000
_cell.angle_alpha   90.00
_cell.angle_beta   90.00
_cell.angle_gamma   90.00
#
_symmetry.space_group_name_H-M   'P 1'
#
loop_
_entity.id
_entity.type
_entity.pdbx_description
1 polymer ?
#
loop_
_entity_poly.entity_id
_entity_poly.type
_entity_poly.pdbx_seq_one_letter_code
_entity_poly.pdbx_strand_id
1 'polypeptide(L)'
;GREDLTPRDCLRILSLFRFVNPSREIRVAGGRERNIRSLQALALYPANSLFMEGYLTTVGQTTSDAHQMIADAGFEITTTIAPALQEESVSIG
;
A
#
# COMPACT_ATOMS: atom_id res chain seq x y z
N GLY A 1 -1.67 18.58 -4.18
CA GLY A 1 -1.63 18.10 -2.79
C GLY A 1 -1.09 19.20 -1.92
N ARG A 2 -1.40 19.26 -0.63
CA ARG A 2 -0.76 20.24 0.27
C ARG A 2 0.75 19.99 0.26
N GLU A 3 1.53 21.02 -0.07
CA GLU A 3 2.99 20.92 -0.19
C GLU A 3 3.69 20.85 1.19
N ASP A 4 2.96 21.13 2.27
CA ASP A 4 3.50 21.24 3.63
C ASP A 4 3.43 19.94 4.46
N LEU A 5 2.94 18.83 3.90
CA LEU A 5 2.83 17.58 4.66
C LEU A 5 4.18 16.89 4.74
N THR A 6 4.73 16.79 5.95
CA THR A 6 5.91 15.96 6.19
C THR A 6 5.52 14.48 6.28
N PRO A 7 6.43 13.53 6.02
CA PRO A 7 6.17 12.10 6.22
C PRO A 7 5.66 11.76 7.61
N ARG A 8 6.13 12.51 8.62
CA ARG A 8 5.71 12.34 10.01
C ARG A 8 4.27 12.80 10.24
N ASP A 9 3.83 13.87 9.56
CA ASP A 9 2.44 14.33 9.63
C ASP A 9 1.50 13.29 9.02
N CYS A 10 1.89 12.66 7.91
CA CYS A 10 1.13 11.57 7.31
C CYS A 10 0.96 10.39 8.28
N LEU A 11 2.05 9.94 8.94
CA LEU A 11 1.97 8.87 9.93
C LEU A 11 1.13 9.25 11.15
N ARG A 12 1.23 10.50 11.62
CA ARG A 12 0.40 11.01 12.72
C ARG A 12 -1.08 10.93 12.34
N ILE A 13 -1.43 11.37 11.13
CA ILE A 13 -2.80 11.32 10.62
C ILE A 13 -3.28 9.86 10.57
N LEU A 14 -2.51 8.93 9.98
CA LEU A 14 -2.88 7.52 9.92
C LEU A 14 -3.09 6.91 11.31
N SER A 15 -2.21 7.23 12.26
CA SER A 15 -2.30 6.75 13.64
C SER A 15 -3.57 7.26 14.33
N LEU A 16 -3.92 8.53 14.13
CA LEU A 16 -5.16 9.11 14.65
C LEU A 16 -6.40 8.43 14.04
N PHE A 17 -6.41 8.19 12.72
CA PHE A 17 -7.51 7.47 12.07
C PHE A 17 -7.70 6.06 12.63
N ARG A 18 -6.60 5.32 12.87
CA ARG A 18 -6.65 3.98 13.49
C ARG A 18 -7.17 4.05 14.92
N PHE A 19 -6.71 5.03 15.70
CA PHE A 19 -7.15 5.19 17.08
C PHE A 19 -8.66 5.47 17.18
N VAL A 20 -9.18 6.37 16.34
CA VAL A 20 -10.61 6.72 16.32
C VAL A 20 -11.46 5.62 15.69
N ASN A 21 -10.92 4.84 14.75
CA ASN A 21 -11.65 3.80 14.00
C ASN A 21 -10.95 2.43 14.11
N PRO A 22 -10.90 1.82 15.31
CA PRO A 22 -10.06 0.65 15.55
C PRO A 22 -10.40 -0.56 14.68
N SER A 23 -11.70 -0.81 14.42
CA SER A 23 -12.17 -1.97 13.66
C SER A 23 -12.36 -1.71 12.16
N ARG A 24 -12.15 -0.49 11.68
CA ARG A 24 -12.39 -0.15 10.27
C ARG A 24 -11.16 -0.41 9.42
N GLU A 25 -11.40 -0.66 8.14
CA GLU A 25 -10.32 -0.69 7.16
C GLU A 25 -9.75 0.71 6.97
N ILE A 26 -8.42 0.82 7.01
CA ILE A 26 -7.68 2.02 6.68
C ILE A 26 -6.80 1.68 5.49
N ARG A 27 -7.10 2.31 4.35
CA ARG A 27 -6.41 2.11 3.09
C ARG A 27 -5.50 3.29 2.76
N VAL A 28 -4.21 3.02 2.55
CA VAL A 28 -3.27 4.00 2.02
C VAL A 28 -3.28 3.90 0.50
N ALA A 29 -3.78 4.95 -0.12
CA ALA A 29 -3.89 5.05 -1.56
C ALA A 29 -2.67 5.75 -2.20
N GLY A 30 -2.79 6.06 -3.50
CA GLY A 30 -1.74 6.71 -4.26
C GLY A 30 -1.22 8.01 -3.63
N GLY A 31 0.09 8.23 -3.78
CA GLY A 31 0.79 9.39 -3.22
C GLY A 31 1.61 9.09 -1.96
N ARG A 32 1.56 7.85 -1.43
CA ARG A 32 2.40 7.40 -0.32
C ARG A 32 3.89 7.44 -0.65
N GLU A 33 4.25 7.24 -1.90
CA GLU A 33 5.62 7.31 -2.41
C GLU A 33 6.21 8.71 -2.22
N ARG A 34 5.41 9.76 -2.46
CA ARG A 34 5.86 11.16 -2.33
C ARG A 34 5.65 11.73 -0.94
N ASN A 35 4.54 11.39 -0.28
CA ASN A 35 4.18 11.99 1.00
C ASN A 35 4.83 11.26 2.18
N ILE A 36 4.86 9.92 2.16
CA ILE A 36 5.39 9.08 3.25
C ILE A 36 6.85 8.66 2.98
N ARG A 37 7.26 8.57 1.69
CA ARG A 37 8.65 8.34 1.25
C ARG A 37 9.22 7.04 1.87
N SER A 38 10.40 7.09 2.50
CA SER A 38 11.04 5.93 3.11
C SER A 38 10.30 5.41 4.36
N LEU A 39 9.32 6.14 4.90
CA LEU A 39 8.58 5.72 6.09
C LEU A 39 7.34 4.87 5.78
N GLN A 40 7.19 4.40 4.54
CA GLN A 40 6.02 3.63 4.12
C GLN A 40 5.85 2.32 4.90
N ALA A 41 6.94 1.67 5.31
CA ALA A 41 6.87 0.50 6.18
C ALA A 41 6.17 0.81 7.52
N LEU A 42 6.36 2.02 8.07
CA LEU A 42 5.69 2.44 9.31
C LEU A 42 4.19 2.68 9.12
N ALA A 43 3.73 2.90 7.88
CA ALA A 43 2.31 3.06 7.60
C ALA A 43 1.53 1.74 7.70
N LEU A 44 2.21 0.58 7.65
CA LEU A 44 1.61 -0.75 7.79
C LEU A 44 1.04 -1.01 9.20
N TYR A 45 1.55 -0.33 10.23
CA TYR A 45 1.04 -0.49 11.60
C TYR A 45 -0.36 0.10 11.77
N PRO A 46 -0.63 1.36 11.35
CA PRO A 46 -1.99 1.91 11.40
C PRO A 46 -2.87 1.50 10.22
N ALA A 47 -2.32 1.19 9.04
CA ALA A 47 -3.10 0.87 7.84
C ALA A 47 -3.02 -0.60 7.46
N ASN A 48 -4.16 -1.19 7.11
CA ASN A 48 -4.28 -2.62 6.80
C ASN A 48 -4.67 -2.88 5.34
N SER A 49 -4.52 -1.89 4.47
CA SER A 49 -4.75 -2.00 3.04
C SER A 49 -3.90 -0.98 2.27
N LEU A 50 -3.31 -1.39 1.15
CA LEU A 50 -2.45 -0.56 0.30
C LEU A 50 -2.88 -0.68 -1.17
N PHE A 51 -2.78 0.42 -1.93
CA PHE A 51 -2.73 0.31 -3.40
C PHE A 51 -1.29 0.07 -3.88
N MET A 52 -1.17 -0.84 -4.84
CA MET A 52 0.07 -1.23 -5.52
C MET A 52 -0.11 -0.98 -7.02
N GLU A 53 0.97 -0.59 -7.70
CA GLU A 53 1.18 -0.50 -9.17
C GLU A 53 0.01 -0.05 -10.08
N GLY A 54 0.29 0.87 -11.02
CA GLY A 54 -0.64 1.19 -12.12
C GLY A 54 -1.98 1.83 -11.72
N TYR A 55 -2.14 2.31 -10.47
CA TYR A 55 -3.38 2.94 -10.05
C TYR A 55 -3.53 4.37 -10.58
N LEU A 56 -4.69 4.60 -11.19
CA LEU A 56 -5.23 5.89 -11.63
C LEU A 56 -4.39 6.66 -12.67
N THR A 57 -3.24 7.24 -12.29
CA THR A 57 -2.45 8.14 -13.16
C THR A 57 -0.94 8.19 -12.84
N THR A 58 -0.44 7.45 -11.84
CA THR A 58 0.97 7.56 -11.39
C THR A 58 1.62 6.19 -11.33
N VAL A 59 2.89 6.09 -11.75
CA VAL A 59 3.70 4.89 -11.52
C VAL A 59 3.95 4.81 -10.02
N GLY A 60 3.26 3.90 -9.35
CA GLY A 60 3.42 3.60 -7.92
C GLY A 60 4.64 2.72 -7.65
N GLN A 61 4.84 2.35 -6.39
CA GLN A 61 5.78 1.28 -6.04
C GLN A 61 5.39 -0.02 -6.75
N THR A 62 6.39 -0.77 -7.24
CA THR A 62 6.15 -2.06 -7.89
C THR A 62 5.46 -3.02 -6.93
N THR A 63 4.66 -3.94 -7.47
CA THR A 63 3.99 -4.97 -6.66
C THR A 63 5.01 -5.80 -5.88
N SER A 64 6.15 -6.13 -6.49
CA SER A 64 7.24 -6.88 -5.85
C SER A 64 7.83 -6.16 -4.64
N ASP A 65 8.15 -4.87 -4.77
CA ASP A 65 8.75 -4.11 -3.66
C ASP A 65 7.75 -3.92 -2.51
N ALA A 66 6.47 -3.75 -2.82
CA ALA A 66 5.42 -3.67 -1.80
C ALA A 66 5.28 -5.00 -1.04
N HIS A 67 5.30 -6.12 -1.76
CA HIS A 67 5.27 -7.45 -1.14
C HIS A 67 6.48 -7.69 -0.23
N GLN A 68 7.68 -7.32 -0.68
CA GLN A 68 8.89 -7.45 0.13
C GLN A 68 8.79 -6.60 1.40
N MET A 69 8.36 -5.35 1.29
CA MET A 69 8.18 -4.45 2.44
C MET A 69 7.19 -5.00 3.48
N ILE A 70 6.09 -5.62 3.02
CA ILE A 70 5.10 -6.26 3.89
C ILE A 70 5.70 -7.47 4.61
N ALA A 71 6.42 -8.32 3.88
CA ALA A 71 7.08 -9.50 4.42
C ALA A 71 8.19 -9.14 5.43
N ASP A 72 9.03 -8.15 5.11
CA ASP A 72 10.11 -7.67 5.99
C ASP A 72 9.56 -7.07 7.29
N ALA A 73 8.36 -6.49 7.25
CA ALA A 73 7.67 -5.98 8.43
C ALA A 73 6.94 -7.08 9.24
N GLY A 74 6.96 -8.33 8.78
CA GLY A 74 6.34 -9.48 9.44
C GLY A 74 4.81 -9.56 9.28
N PHE A 75 4.25 -8.89 8.27
CA PHE A 75 2.83 -8.95 7.96
C PHE A 75 2.52 -9.97 6.85
N GLU A 76 1.27 -10.43 6.80
CA GLU A 76 0.78 -11.37 5.79
C GLU A 76 -0.27 -10.70 4.89
N ILE A 77 -0.27 -11.04 3.60
CA ILE A 77 -1.22 -10.51 2.63
C ILE A 77 -2.45 -11.44 2.58
N THR A 78 -3.59 -10.97 3.07
CA THR A 78 -4.83 -11.78 3.11
C THR A 78 -5.62 -11.74 1.80
N THR A 79 -5.42 -10.74 0.95
CA THR A 79 -6.17 -10.60 -0.30
C THR A 79 -5.33 -9.92 -1.36
N THR A 80 -4.92 -10.68 -2.37
CA THR A 80 -4.48 -10.15 -3.66
C THR A 80 -5.63 -10.40 -4.62
N ILE A 81 -6.32 -9.35 -5.07
CA ILE A 81 -7.14 -9.49 -6.27
C ILE A 81 -6.12 -9.71 -7.38
N ALA A 82 -5.95 -10.97 -7.81
CA ALA A 82 -5.09 -11.29 -8.92
C ALA A 82 -5.55 -10.48 -10.15
N PRO A 83 -4.63 -9.97 -10.99
CA PRO A 83 -5.04 -9.46 -12.29
C PRO A 83 -5.77 -10.61 -13.00
N ALA A 84 -6.97 -10.32 -13.47
CA ALA A 84 -7.77 -11.27 -14.24
C ALA A 84 -7.15 -11.45 -15.63
N LEU A 85 -5.98 -12.11 -15.72
CA LEU A 85 -5.39 -12.67 -16.94
C LEU A 85 -4.46 -13.82 -16.53
N GLN A 86 -5.03 -15.02 -16.34
CA GLN A 86 -4.32 -16.24 -16.71
C GLN A 86 -4.26 -16.24 -18.23
N GLU A 87 -3.12 -15.92 -18.83
CA GLU A 87 -2.88 -16.31 -20.22
C GLU A 87 -2.75 -17.84 -20.23
N GLU A 88 -3.81 -18.49 -20.70
CA GLU A 88 -3.73 -19.86 -21.20
C GLU A 88 -2.65 -19.93 -22.29
N SER A 89 -1.52 -20.55 -21.97
CA SER A 89 -0.65 -21.16 -22.97
C SER A 89 -0.53 -22.64 -22.64
N VAL A 90 -1.65 -23.35 -22.72
CA VAL A 90 -1.60 -24.79 -22.97
C VAL A 90 -1.10 -24.97 -24.39
N SER A 91 0.18 -25.29 -24.50
CA SER A 91 0.79 -25.85 -25.70
C SER A 91 0.01 -27.10 -26.08
N ILE A 92 -0.88 -26.97 -27.07
CA ILE A 92 -1.45 -28.12 -27.77
C ILE A 92 -0.40 -28.54 -28.79
N GLY A 93 0.25 -29.68 -28.52
CA GLY A 93 1.00 -30.43 -29.51
C GLY A 93 0.09 -31.16 -30.47
#